data_AF-A0A6M2A771-F1
#
_entry.id   AF-A0A6M2A771-F1
#
_cell.length_a   1.000
_cell.length_b   1.000
_cell.length_c   1.000
_cell.angle_alpha   90.00
_cell.angle_beta   90.00
_cell.angle_gamma   90.00
#
_symmetry.space_group_name_H-M   'P 1'
#
loop_
_entity.id
_entity.type
_entity.pdbx_description
1 polymer ?
#
loop_
_entity_poly.entity_id
_entity_poly.type
_entity_poly.pdbx_seq_one_letter_code
_entity_poly.pdbx_strand_id
1 'polypeptide(L)'
;MSLIESGFGQGVTWNGGSFFPEIYDGRGEVPSSFNVGRVHLDASLRSLLRWEEELSQAIRFVRDGKALFWELDFGRGECLGEEEHYLPLELASRHFVEKVYPDYCENTFGVGIYRGELPSDSAYRALRSLGAFLPENAPLFLLLDTSSIEERSLYFSTLSPFAYGPFSLAIRGEWQGKYPYAFPSFSWDSGPSPWGYIGTKQGEKLASRELPTAICLPEGEEGWKEIEKILDHLGDKPFRAIPERVLTHEWDGVERLYVPSRGISFQGERKLRGFLAAGGHIERF
;
A
#
# COMPACT_ATOMS: atom_id res chain seq x y z
N MET A 1 13.09 10.45 1.81
CA MET A 1 12.62 9.39 0.92
C MET A 1 11.23 9.78 0.43
N SER A 2 11.01 9.87 -0.88
CA SER A 2 9.66 10.07 -1.44
C SER A 2 9.26 8.76 -2.10
N LEU A 3 8.44 7.95 -1.41
CA LEU A 3 8.12 6.61 -1.89
C LEU A 3 7.05 6.65 -2.98
N ILE A 4 6.10 7.59 -2.92
CA ILE A 4 5.03 7.76 -3.90
C ILE A 4 4.55 9.23 -3.85
N GLU A 5 5.23 10.14 -4.56
CA GLU A 5 4.64 11.44 -4.90
C GLU A 5 3.59 11.18 -5.97
N SER A 6 2.32 11.00 -5.54
CA SER A 6 1.09 10.90 -6.34
C SER A 6 1.26 10.34 -7.76
N GLY A 7 0.92 9.08 -7.94
CA GLY A 7 0.41 8.62 -9.22
C GLY A 7 1.13 7.44 -9.82
N PHE A 8 0.35 6.67 -10.57
CA PHE A 8 0.68 5.43 -11.25
C PHE A 8 1.94 5.46 -12.16
N GLY A 9 2.58 6.61 -12.34
CA GLY A 9 3.79 6.81 -13.16
C GLY A 9 5.11 6.86 -12.39
N GLN A 10 5.10 7.04 -11.07
CA GLN A 10 6.36 7.11 -10.30
C GLN A 10 6.72 5.75 -9.72
N GLY A 11 7.82 5.18 -10.23
CA GLY A 11 8.46 4.03 -9.58
C GLY A 11 9.04 4.44 -8.23
N VAL A 12 9.25 3.45 -7.36
CA VAL A 12 9.88 3.68 -6.06
C VAL A 12 11.30 4.23 -6.26
N THR A 13 11.68 5.24 -5.47
CA THR A 13 13.05 5.80 -5.47
C THR A 13 13.75 5.53 -4.14
N TRP A 14 15.04 5.19 -4.22
CA TRP A 14 15.91 4.98 -3.06
C TRP A 14 17.27 5.61 -3.36
N ASN A 15 17.76 6.45 -2.45
CA ASN A 15 19.04 7.19 -2.60
C ASN A 15 19.18 7.94 -3.93
N GLY A 16 18.10 8.54 -4.43
CA GLY A 16 18.07 9.33 -5.66
C GLY A 16 18.02 8.52 -6.96
N GLY A 17 17.97 7.19 -6.88
CA GLY A 17 17.83 6.29 -8.03
C GLY A 17 16.49 5.55 -8.05
N SER A 18 16.12 5.03 -9.23
CA SER A 18 15.02 4.07 -9.34
C SER A 18 15.36 2.80 -8.56
N PHE A 19 14.41 2.34 -7.76
CA PHE A 19 14.57 1.22 -6.85
C PHE A 19 13.35 0.32 -6.96
N PHE A 20 13.56 -0.98 -7.14
CA PHE A 20 12.48 -1.96 -7.08
C PHE A 20 12.67 -2.78 -5.81
N PRO A 21 11.90 -2.50 -4.75
CA PRO A 21 12.05 -3.17 -3.47
C PRO A 21 11.57 -4.62 -3.54
N GLU A 22 12.51 -5.54 -3.26
CA GLU A 22 12.26 -6.95 -3.02
C GLU A 22 12.54 -7.22 -1.55
N ILE A 23 11.47 -7.25 -0.74
CA ILE A 23 11.50 -7.43 0.71
C ILE A 23 11.41 -8.92 1.05
N TYR A 24 12.43 -9.44 1.73
CA TYR A 24 12.45 -10.83 2.18
C TYR A 24 11.58 -11.01 3.44
N ASP A 25 10.51 -11.80 3.32
CA ASP A 25 9.52 -12.06 4.37
C ASP A 25 9.83 -13.31 5.22
N GLY A 26 11.00 -13.92 5.03
CA GLY A 26 11.43 -15.12 5.75
C GLY A 26 12.11 -14.84 7.10
N ARG A 27 12.78 -15.86 7.63
CA ARG A 27 13.61 -15.78 8.85
C ARG A 27 15.06 -16.08 8.47
N GLY A 28 16.01 -15.44 9.17
CA GLY A 28 17.44 -15.71 9.01
C GLY A 28 18.10 -14.88 7.91
N GLU A 29 18.94 -15.51 7.11
CA GLU A 29 19.72 -14.84 6.06
C GLU A 29 18.84 -14.44 4.87
N VAL A 30 19.04 -13.21 4.39
CA VAL A 30 18.32 -12.66 3.24
C VAL A 30 19.02 -13.15 1.96
N PRO A 31 18.31 -13.88 1.07
CA PRO A 31 18.90 -14.32 -0.19
C PRO A 31 19.39 -13.14 -1.03
N SER A 32 20.42 -13.36 -1.86
CA SER A 32 21.02 -12.30 -2.68
C SER A 32 20.04 -11.65 -3.66
N SER A 33 18.98 -12.35 -4.06
CA SER A 33 17.90 -11.87 -4.92
C SER A 33 17.02 -10.79 -4.26
N PHE A 34 17.03 -10.67 -2.93
CA PHE A 34 16.29 -9.64 -2.22
C PHE A 34 17.21 -8.47 -1.88
N ASN A 35 16.72 -7.24 -1.99
CA ASN A 35 17.49 -6.03 -1.69
C ASN A 35 17.03 -5.31 -0.41
N VAL A 36 15.94 -5.78 0.21
CA VAL A 36 15.46 -5.29 1.50
C VAL A 36 15.30 -6.46 2.49
N GLY A 37 15.87 -6.31 3.68
CA GLY A 37 15.72 -7.26 4.78
C GLY A 37 14.63 -6.80 5.75
N ARG A 38 13.71 -7.69 6.11
CA ARG A 38 12.67 -7.44 7.11
C ARG A 38 13.18 -7.68 8.52
N VAL A 39 13.03 -6.70 9.40
CA VAL A 39 13.32 -6.82 10.84
C VAL A 39 12.01 -6.67 11.60
N HIS A 40 11.58 -7.75 12.24
CA HIS A 40 10.33 -7.80 13.00
C HIS A 40 10.60 -7.44 14.46
N LEU A 41 9.92 -6.41 14.96
CA LEU A 41 10.03 -5.92 16.33
C LEU A 41 8.70 -6.16 17.04
N ASP A 42 8.72 -6.98 18.10
CA ASP A 42 7.54 -7.16 18.95
C ASP A 42 7.22 -5.83 19.65
N ALA A 43 6.11 -5.20 19.25
CA ALA A 43 5.57 -3.97 19.80
C ALA A 43 4.20 -4.22 20.46
N SER A 44 3.89 -5.47 20.78
CA SER A 44 2.62 -5.88 21.36
C SER A 44 2.52 -5.43 22.82
N LEU A 45 1.32 -5.54 23.40
CA LEU A 45 1.08 -5.21 24.81
C LEU A 45 1.90 -6.05 25.81
N ARG A 46 2.46 -7.18 25.36
CA ARG A 46 3.30 -8.07 26.17
C ARG A 46 4.79 -7.83 25.97
N SER A 47 5.14 -6.97 25.02
CA SER A 47 6.53 -6.69 24.69
C SER A 47 7.25 -6.04 25.86
N LEU A 48 8.49 -6.46 26.06
CA LEU A 48 9.42 -5.79 26.98
C LEU A 48 10.28 -4.75 26.25
N LEU A 49 10.05 -4.54 24.95
CA LEU A 49 10.81 -3.64 24.07
C LEU A 49 12.33 -3.91 24.14
N ARG A 50 12.69 -5.18 24.23
CA ARG A 50 14.07 -5.68 24.23
C ARG A 50 14.35 -6.30 22.87
N TRP A 51 14.91 -5.49 21.97
CA TRP A 51 15.08 -5.83 20.56
C TRP A 51 16.54 -6.10 20.18
N GLU A 52 17.40 -6.47 21.14
CA GLU A 52 18.84 -6.60 20.92
C GLU A 52 19.20 -7.65 19.85
N GLU A 53 18.43 -8.74 19.76
CA GLU A 53 18.63 -9.80 18.76
C GLU A 53 18.23 -9.32 17.36
N GLU A 54 17.09 -8.63 17.27
CA GLU A 54 16.53 -8.03 16.06
C GLU A 54 17.46 -6.93 15.52
N LEU A 55 18.00 -6.09 16.39
CA LEU A 55 18.98 -5.06 16.01
C LEU A 55 20.30 -5.69 15.55
N SER A 56 20.71 -6.81 16.16
CA SER A 56 21.86 -7.59 15.66
C SER A 56 21.60 -8.19 14.26
N GLN A 57 20.34 -8.44 13.90
CA GLN A 57 19.95 -8.82 12.54
C GLN A 57 19.99 -7.61 11.59
N ALA A 58 19.48 -6.45 12.01
CA ALA A 58 19.51 -5.21 11.24
C ALA A 58 20.94 -4.81 10.86
N ILE A 59 21.89 -4.86 11.81
CA ILE A 59 23.31 -4.59 11.56
C ILE A 59 23.88 -5.50 10.47
N ARG A 60 23.52 -6.79 10.48
CA ARG A 60 23.96 -7.75 9.46
C ARG A 60 23.40 -7.37 8.09
N PHE A 61 22.12 -7.04 7.99
CA PHE A 61 21.49 -6.61 6.74
C PHE A 61 22.15 -5.36 6.16
N VAL A 62 22.41 -4.35 6.99
CA VAL A 62 23.10 -3.12 6.55
C VAL A 62 24.51 -3.43 6.04
N ARG A 63 25.28 -4.25 6.79
CA ARG A 63 26.63 -4.67 6.37
C ARG A 63 26.62 -5.39 5.02
N ASP A 64 25.57 -6.17 4.77
CA ASP A 64 25.39 -6.92 3.52
C ASP A 64 24.74 -6.06 2.40
N GLY A 65 24.64 -4.75 2.61
CA GLY A 65 24.16 -3.76 1.64
C GLY A 65 22.65 -3.76 1.40
N LYS A 66 21.86 -4.34 2.32
CA LYS A 66 20.40 -4.38 2.24
C LYS A 66 19.80 -3.13 2.90
N ALA A 67 18.69 -2.64 2.35
CA ALA A 67 17.83 -1.71 3.07
C ALA A 67 17.01 -2.46 4.14
N LEU A 68 16.43 -1.72 5.08
CA LEU A 68 15.70 -2.25 6.23
C LEU A 68 14.22 -1.95 6.13
N PHE A 69 13.39 -3.00 6.16
CA PHE A 69 11.97 -2.87 6.37
C PHE A 69 11.64 -3.27 7.81
N TRP A 70 11.24 -2.30 8.63
CA TRP A 70 10.88 -2.56 10.02
C TRP A 70 9.43 -2.98 10.09
N GLU A 71 9.13 -4.03 10.83
CA GLU A 71 7.76 -4.43 11.11
C GLU A 71 7.51 -4.31 12.60
N LEU A 72 6.70 -3.33 12.99
CA LEU A 72 6.25 -3.16 14.37
C LEU A 72 5.00 -4.00 14.57
N ASP A 73 5.14 -5.14 15.26
CA ASP A 73 4.02 -6.03 15.55
C ASP A 73 3.28 -5.56 16.81
N PHE A 74 2.21 -4.77 16.61
CA PHE A 74 1.31 -4.34 17.67
C PHE A 74 0.33 -5.44 18.12
N GLY A 75 0.47 -6.67 17.62
CA GLY A 75 -0.45 -7.80 17.83
C GLY A 75 -1.46 -7.97 16.68
N ARG A 76 -2.33 -8.98 16.80
CA ARG A 76 -3.27 -9.43 15.75
C ARG A 76 -4.46 -8.50 15.48
N GLY A 77 -4.30 -7.19 15.61
CA GLY A 77 -5.36 -6.21 15.35
C GLY A 77 -6.52 -6.21 16.35
N GLU A 78 -6.74 -7.28 17.12
CA GLU A 78 -7.79 -7.37 18.14
C GLU A 78 -7.66 -6.28 19.22
N CYS A 79 -6.43 -5.90 19.59
CA CYS A 79 -6.18 -4.82 20.53
C CYS A 79 -6.22 -3.42 19.88
N LEU A 80 -6.21 -3.34 18.54
CA LEU A 80 -6.23 -2.07 17.83
C LEU A 80 -7.66 -1.53 17.81
N GLY A 81 -7.89 -0.43 18.52
CA GLY A 81 -9.18 0.24 18.62
C GLY A 81 -9.76 0.30 20.03
N GLU A 82 -9.15 -0.39 20.98
CA GLU A 82 -9.48 -0.27 22.40
C GLU A 82 -8.62 0.82 23.04
N GLU A 83 -9.26 1.84 23.63
CA GLU A 83 -8.54 3.02 24.17
C GLU A 83 -7.53 2.64 25.27
N GLU A 84 -7.83 1.62 26.06
CA GLU A 84 -6.96 1.13 27.15
C GLU A 84 -5.63 0.55 26.65
N HIS A 85 -5.59 0.11 25.40
CA HIS A 85 -4.40 -0.47 24.77
C HIS A 85 -3.55 0.58 24.06
N TYR A 86 -4.05 1.81 23.88
CA TYR A 86 -3.36 2.81 23.07
C TYR A 86 -2.02 3.26 23.66
N LEU A 87 -1.97 3.53 24.97
CA LEU A 87 -0.76 4.09 25.60
C LEU A 87 0.46 3.13 25.53
N PRO A 88 0.34 1.82 25.81
CA PRO A 88 1.44 0.88 25.59
C PRO A 88 1.94 0.84 24.14
N LEU A 89 1.04 0.88 23.15
CA LEU A 89 1.41 0.84 21.74
C LEU A 89 2.09 2.15 21.31
N GLU A 90 1.62 3.30 21.81
CA GLU A 90 2.30 4.58 21.64
C GLU A 90 3.73 4.54 22.23
N LEU A 91 3.90 3.97 23.43
CA LEU A 91 5.22 3.82 24.05
C LEU A 91 6.16 3.01 23.16
N ALA A 92 5.68 1.92 22.56
CA ALA A 92 6.47 1.11 21.63
C ALA A 92 6.89 1.91 20.38
N SER A 93 5.96 2.68 19.78
CA SER A 93 6.26 3.57 18.65
C SER A 93 7.32 4.61 19.01
N ARG A 94 7.17 5.28 20.16
CA ARG A 94 8.17 6.25 20.65
C ARG A 94 9.51 5.60 20.91
N HIS A 95 9.53 4.42 21.52
CA HIS A 95 10.75 3.68 21.76
C HIS A 95 11.49 3.38 20.46
N PHE A 96 10.77 2.94 19.41
CA PHE A 96 11.35 2.76 18.08
C PHE A 96 11.98 4.04 17.54
N VAL A 97 11.25 5.17 17.58
CA VAL A 97 11.76 6.45 17.07
C VAL A 97 12.93 7.00 17.88
N GLU A 98 12.97 6.78 19.19
CA GLU A 98 14.00 7.33 20.06
C GLU A 98 15.26 6.44 20.14
N LYS A 99 15.11 5.12 20.02
CA LYS A 99 16.19 4.15 20.30
C LYS A 99 16.66 3.37 19.10
N VAL A 100 15.81 3.17 18.09
CA VAL A 100 16.16 2.38 16.92
C VAL A 100 16.40 3.29 15.73
N TYR A 101 15.37 4.05 15.33
CA TYR A 101 15.38 4.79 14.09
C TYR A 101 16.59 5.72 13.87
N PRO A 102 17.12 6.47 14.88
CA PRO A 102 18.22 7.41 14.65
C PRO A 102 19.47 6.73 14.07
N ASP A 103 19.75 5.50 14.49
CA ASP A 103 20.94 4.74 14.08
C ASP A 103 20.78 4.11 12.69
N TYR A 104 19.56 3.97 12.19
CA TYR A 104 19.25 3.26 10.95
C TYR A 104 18.47 4.07 9.92
N CYS A 105 18.26 5.37 10.15
CA CYS A 105 17.38 6.18 9.32
C CYS A 105 17.82 6.23 7.85
N GLU A 106 19.13 6.25 7.56
CA GLU A 106 19.68 6.22 6.20
C GLU A 106 19.49 4.87 5.49
N ASN A 107 19.29 3.79 6.25
CA ASN A 107 19.08 2.44 5.72
C ASN A 107 17.62 2.00 5.76
N THR A 108 16.72 2.79 6.34
CA THR A 108 15.31 2.43 6.52
C THR A 108 14.49 2.64 5.25
N PHE A 109 14.06 1.55 4.63
CA PHE A 109 13.12 1.50 3.51
C PHE A 109 11.72 1.94 3.91
N GLY A 110 11.22 1.42 5.02
CA GLY A 110 9.89 1.72 5.51
C GLY A 110 9.56 1.00 6.80
N VAL A 111 8.39 1.33 7.34
CA VAL A 111 7.89 0.77 8.60
C VAL A 111 6.50 0.17 8.37
N GLY A 112 6.39 -1.16 8.40
CA GLY A 112 5.13 -1.88 8.48
C GLY A 112 4.55 -1.79 9.88
N ILE A 113 3.32 -1.28 10.00
CA ILE A 113 2.64 -1.08 11.29
C ILE A 113 1.43 -1.99 11.48
N TYR A 114 1.09 -2.76 10.46
CA TYR A 114 -0.02 -3.68 10.48
C TYR A 114 0.20 -4.79 9.46
N ARG A 115 -0.13 -6.02 9.87
CA ARG A 115 -0.22 -7.18 9.00
C ARG A 115 -1.46 -7.97 9.37
N GLY A 116 -2.33 -8.25 8.41
CA GLY A 116 -3.49 -9.10 8.64
C GLY A 116 -4.57 -8.89 7.59
N GLU A 117 -5.79 -9.32 7.90
CA GLU A 117 -6.98 -9.02 7.10
C GLU A 117 -7.28 -7.51 7.07
N LEU A 118 -8.39 -7.11 6.48
CA LEU A 118 -8.79 -5.71 6.49
C LEU A 118 -9.06 -5.22 7.93
N PRO A 119 -8.41 -4.14 8.39
CA PRO A 119 -8.65 -3.61 9.71
C PRO A 119 -10.07 -3.04 9.81
N SER A 120 -10.69 -3.16 10.98
CA SER A 120 -11.93 -2.44 11.28
C SER A 120 -11.70 -0.93 11.29
N ASP A 121 -12.78 -0.13 11.23
CA ASP A 121 -12.68 1.33 11.31
C ASP A 121 -11.98 1.82 12.60
N SER A 122 -12.23 1.17 13.74
CA SER A 122 -11.58 1.51 15.01
C SER A 122 -10.10 1.16 14.99
N ALA A 123 -9.74 -0.01 14.48
CA ALA A 123 -8.35 -0.43 14.32
C ALA A 123 -7.59 0.50 13.37
N TYR A 124 -8.20 0.88 12.24
CA TYR A 124 -7.59 1.80 11.30
C TYR A 124 -7.38 3.20 11.89
N ARG A 125 -8.34 3.73 12.66
CA ARG A 125 -8.16 4.99 13.39
C ARG A 125 -6.99 4.90 14.38
N ALA A 126 -6.87 3.81 15.10
CA ALA A 126 -5.75 3.58 16.01
C ALA A 126 -4.41 3.55 15.24
N LEU A 127 -4.34 2.83 14.12
CA LEU A 127 -3.16 2.77 13.24
C LEU A 127 -2.75 4.14 12.71
N ARG A 128 -3.71 4.96 12.29
CA ARG A 128 -3.44 6.35 11.87
C ARG A 128 -2.82 7.18 12.98
N SER A 129 -3.36 7.07 14.19
CA SER A 129 -2.86 7.82 15.34
C SER A 129 -1.48 7.32 15.77
N LEU A 130 -1.24 6.01 15.75
CA LEU A 130 0.10 5.42 15.99
C LEU A 130 1.11 5.87 14.94
N GLY A 131 0.71 5.93 13.67
CA GLY A 131 1.54 6.42 12.57
C GLY A 131 2.04 7.85 12.78
N ALA A 132 1.30 8.69 13.51
CA ALA A 132 1.72 10.05 13.84
C ALA A 132 2.89 10.12 14.83
N PHE A 133 3.20 9.02 15.54
CA PHE A 133 4.36 8.91 16.41
C PHE A 133 5.58 8.28 15.74
N LEU A 134 5.44 7.84 14.50
CA LEU A 134 6.50 7.22 13.72
C LEU A 134 7.25 8.27 12.89
N PRO A 135 8.43 7.92 12.34
CA PRO A 135 9.25 8.91 11.65
C PRO A 135 8.57 9.46 10.40
N GLU A 136 8.47 10.79 10.29
CA GLU A 136 7.81 11.46 9.17
C GLU A 136 8.49 11.20 7.82
N ASN A 137 9.79 10.90 7.83
CA ASN A 137 10.59 10.66 6.63
C ASN A 137 10.68 9.18 6.23
N ALA A 138 10.08 8.28 7.01
CA ALA A 138 10.00 6.85 6.72
C ALA A 138 8.58 6.50 6.26
N PRO A 139 8.41 5.92 5.07
CA PRO A 139 7.08 5.56 4.59
C PRO A 139 6.49 4.43 5.43
N LEU A 140 5.21 4.58 5.74
CA LEU A 140 4.47 3.66 6.60
C LEU A 140 3.68 2.67 5.74
N PHE A 141 3.68 1.40 6.12
CA PHE A 141 3.07 0.32 5.34
C PHE A 141 1.97 -0.41 6.12
N LEU A 142 0.90 -0.76 5.39
CA LEU A 142 -0.09 -1.75 5.82
C LEU A 142 0.01 -2.98 4.91
N LEU A 143 0.22 -4.15 5.51
CA LEU A 143 0.23 -5.44 4.82
C LEU A 143 -1.16 -6.06 4.95
N LEU A 144 -1.95 -5.97 3.88
CA LEU A 144 -3.36 -6.37 3.87
C LEU A 144 -3.54 -7.69 3.13
N ASP A 145 -4.11 -8.68 3.81
CA ASP A 145 -4.56 -9.94 3.24
C ASP A 145 -6.01 -9.79 2.81
N THR A 146 -6.21 -9.76 1.49
CA THR A 146 -7.50 -9.64 0.82
C THR A 146 -7.97 -10.97 0.25
N SER A 147 -7.33 -12.09 0.62
CA SER A 147 -7.67 -13.42 0.09
C SER A 147 -9.09 -13.87 0.42
N SER A 148 -9.73 -13.26 1.43
CA SER A 148 -11.12 -13.51 1.81
C SER A 148 -12.14 -12.70 0.98
N ILE A 149 -11.70 -11.75 0.15
CA ILE A 149 -12.59 -10.92 -0.66
C ILE A 149 -12.89 -11.63 -1.98
N GLU A 150 -14.08 -12.18 -2.11
CA GLU A 150 -14.51 -12.89 -3.33
C GLU A 150 -15.08 -11.96 -4.41
N GLU A 151 -15.61 -10.79 -4.04
CA GLU A 151 -16.23 -9.87 -4.99
C GLU A 151 -15.25 -8.78 -5.45
N ARG A 152 -15.13 -8.56 -6.76
CA ARG A 152 -14.19 -7.56 -7.32
C ARG A 152 -14.59 -6.15 -6.90
N SER A 153 -15.88 -5.81 -6.96
CA SER A 153 -16.41 -4.51 -6.55
C SER A 153 -16.02 -4.19 -5.10
N LEU A 154 -16.16 -5.17 -4.20
CA LEU A 154 -15.75 -5.06 -2.81
C LEU A 154 -14.25 -4.81 -2.69
N TYR A 155 -13.41 -5.59 -3.39
CA TYR A 155 -11.96 -5.38 -3.45
C TYR A 155 -11.58 -3.94 -3.84
N PHE A 156 -12.18 -3.40 -4.91
CA PHE A 156 -11.91 -2.03 -5.37
C PHE A 156 -12.43 -0.97 -4.40
N SER A 157 -13.58 -1.22 -3.77
CA SER A 157 -14.16 -0.29 -2.79
C SER A 157 -13.30 -0.17 -1.54
N THR A 158 -12.75 -1.30 -1.06
CA THR A 158 -11.95 -1.35 0.14
C THR A 158 -10.55 -0.78 -0.06
N LEU A 159 -9.89 -1.11 -1.17
CA LEU A 159 -8.49 -0.73 -1.41
C LEU A 159 -8.32 0.64 -2.08
N SER A 160 -9.40 1.39 -2.23
CA SER A 160 -9.34 2.77 -2.69
C SER A 160 -8.24 3.52 -1.93
N PRO A 161 -7.24 4.13 -2.61
CA PRO A 161 -6.07 4.73 -1.96
C PRO A 161 -6.38 5.75 -0.85
N PHE A 162 -7.60 6.33 -0.86
CA PHE A 162 -8.06 7.25 0.17
C PHE A 162 -8.52 6.60 1.45
N ALA A 163 -8.87 5.32 1.41
CA ALA A 163 -9.23 4.58 2.61
C ALA A 163 -8.06 4.61 3.60
N TYR A 164 -6.82 4.49 3.10
CA TYR A 164 -5.62 4.31 3.93
C TYR A 164 -4.69 5.52 4.02
N GLY A 165 -5.06 6.67 3.43
CA GLY A 165 -4.42 7.96 3.69
C GLY A 165 -2.89 7.95 3.46
N PRO A 166 -2.06 8.16 4.50
CA PRO A 166 -0.61 8.25 4.35
C PRO A 166 0.10 6.89 4.17
N PHE A 167 -0.62 5.78 4.25
CA PHE A 167 0.00 4.45 4.20
C PHE A 167 0.23 3.96 2.77
N SER A 168 1.41 3.39 2.54
CA SER A 168 1.67 2.50 1.42
C SER A 168 1.02 1.15 1.68
N LEU A 169 0.46 0.54 0.64
CA LEU A 169 -0.20 -0.77 0.76
C LEU A 169 0.67 -1.86 0.18
N ALA A 170 0.75 -2.98 0.90
CA ALA A 170 1.24 -4.25 0.40
C ALA A 170 0.10 -5.27 0.47
N ILE A 171 -0.33 -5.78 -0.68
CA ILE A 171 -1.61 -6.48 -0.80
C ILE A 171 -1.35 -7.94 -1.13
N ARG A 172 -1.93 -8.85 -0.35
CA ARG A 172 -2.01 -10.28 -0.63
C ARG A 172 -3.42 -10.63 -1.09
N GLY A 173 -3.54 -11.54 -2.06
CA GLY A 173 -4.81 -12.01 -2.58
C GLY A 173 -4.82 -12.18 -4.10
N GLU A 174 -5.84 -12.86 -4.61
CA GLU A 174 -5.98 -13.18 -6.04
C GLU A 174 -6.11 -11.91 -6.91
N TRP A 175 -6.96 -10.98 -6.48
CA TRP A 175 -7.25 -9.77 -7.24
C TRP A 175 -6.03 -8.86 -7.42
N GLN A 176 -5.08 -8.87 -6.49
CA GLN A 176 -3.82 -8.14 -6.68
C GLN A 176 -3.01 -8.72 -7.85
N GLY A 177 -2.96 -10.04 -7.97
CA GLY A 177 -2.29 -10.70 -9.11
C GLY A 177 -3.01 -10.46 -10.43
N LYS A 178 -4.36 -10.37 -10.41
CA LYS A 178 -5.18 -10.14 -11.60
C LYS A 178 -5.19 -8.67 -12.05
N TYR A 179 -5.17 -7.74 -11.10
CA TYR A 179 -5.25 -6.30 -11.34
C TYR A 179 -4.03 -5.54 -10.77
N PRO A 180 -2.79 -5.93 -11.13
CA PRO A 180 -1.57 -5.46 -10.47
C PRO A 180 -1.24 -3.98 -10.78
N TYR A 181 -2.02 -3.33 -11.64
CA TYR A 181 -1.88 -1.93 -12.00
C TYR A 181 -3.03 -1.06 -11.51
N ALA A 182 -4.04 -1.66 -10.87
CA ALA A 182 -5.23 -0.91 -10.53
C ALA A 182 -5.01 0.05 -9.36
N PHE A 183 -4.09 -0.27 -8.45
CA PHE A 183 -3.70 0.59 -7.34
C PHE A 183 -2.17 0.62 -7.20
N PRO A 184 -1.58 1.78 -6.82
CA PRO A 184 -0.16 1.86 -6.53
C PRO A 184 0.17 1.12 -5.23
N SER A 185 0.48 -0.18 -5.36
CA SER A 185 0.59 -1.11 -4.24
C SER A 185 1.66 -2.18 -4.47
N PHE A 186 2.29 -2.59 -3.38
CA PHE A 186 3.25 -3.68 -3.37
C PHE A 186 2.50 -5.00 -3.43
N SER A 187 3.06 -5.98 -4.10
CA SER A 187 2.59 -7.36 -3.97
C SER A 187 3.12 -7.94 -2.66
N TRP A 188 2.25 -8.63 -1.91
CA TRP A 188 2.65 -9.42 -0.75
C TRP A 188 2.30 -10.89 -1.01
N ASP A 189 3.32 -11.68 -1.33
CA ASP A 189 3.22 -13.11 -1.63
C ASP A 189 2.17 -13.42 -2.72
N SER A 190 1.90 -12.45 -3.61
CA SER A 190 0.74 -12.44 -4.50
C SER A 190 1.08 -11.88 -5.89
N GLY A 191 1.43 -12.75 -6.83
CA GLY A 191 1.64 -12.35 -8.22
C GLY A 191 2.66 -11.21 -8.42
N PRO A 192 2.65 -10.58 -9.60
CA PRO A 192 3.64 -9.60 -9.98
C PRO A 192 3.15 -8.16 -9.68
N SER A 193 4.05 -7.22 -9.36
CA SER A 193 3.73 -5.80 -9.13
C SER A 193 4.80 -4.89 -9.73
N PRO A 194 4.45 -3.68 -10.21
CA PRO A 194 5.44 -2.71 -10.68
C PRO A 194 6.05 -1.88 -9.55
N TRP A 195 5.47 -1.88 -8.34
CA TRP A 195 5.94 -1.05 -7.21
C TRP A 195 6.89 -1.76 -6.26
N GLY A 196 6.76 -3.07 -6.13
CA GLY A 196 7.59 -3.85 -5.22
C GLY A 196 6.98 -5.18 -4.85
N TYR A 197 7.76 -6.01 -4.18
CA TYR A 197 7.35 -7.34 -3.77
C TYR A 197 7.81 -7.66 -2.35
N ILE A 198 6.93 -8.28 -1.57
CA ILE A 198 7.20 -8.81 -0.23
C ILE A 198 6.93 -10.30 -0.25
N GLY A 199 7.91 -11.14 0.09
CA GLY A 199 7.67 -12.58 0.15
C GLY A 199 8.91 -13.40 0.46
N THR A 200 8.75 -14.73 0.48
CA THR A 200 9.84 -15.67 0.77
C THR A 200 10.54 -16.18 -0.49
N LYS A 201 9.91 -16.00 -1.65
CA LYS A 201 10.42 -16.37 -2.98
C LYS A 201 10.61 -15.11 -3.80
N GLN A 202 11.44 -15.17 -4.84
CA GLN A 202 11.60 -14.02 -5.73
C GLN A 202 10.26 -13.72 -6.43
N GLY A 203 9.82 -12.47 -6.34
CA GLY A 203 8.64 -11.99 -7.04
C GLY A 203 8.92 -11.72 -8.51
N GLU A 204 7.88 -11.70 -9.33
CA GLU A 204 8.01 -11.26 -10.71
C GLU A 204 7.84 -9.74 -10.78
N LYS A 205 8.90 -9.05 -11.22
CA LYS A 205 8.88 -7.61 -11.45
C LYS A 205 8.09 -7.32 -12.72
N LEU A 206 7.04 -6.50 -12.60
CA LEU A 206 6.38 -5.96 -13.77
C LEU A 206 7.11 -4.72 -14.29
N ALA A 207 7.15 -4.58 -15.62
CA ALA A 207 7.56 -3.34 -16.23
C ALA A 207 6.58 -2.22 -15.83
N SER A 208 7.14 -1.05 -15.49
CA SER A 208 6.37 0.19 -15.52
C SER A 208 5.89 0.41 -16.95
N ARG A 209 4.61 0.73 -17.11
CA ARG A 209 3.99 0.96 -18.42
C ARG A 209 3.06 2.15 -18.31
N GLU A 210 2.93 2.89 -19.40
CA GLU A 210 1.85 3.86 -19.53
C GLU A 210 0.52 3.12 -19.58
N LEU A 211 -0.45 3.60 -18.81
CA LEU A 211 -1.77 2.99 -18.68
C LEU A 211 -2.81 3.98 -19.21
N PRO A 212 -3.05 4.01 -20.54
CA PRO A 212 -3.99 4.96 -21.13
C PRO A 212 -5.45 4.68 -20.75
N THR A 213 -5.72 3.56 -20.10
CA THR A 213 -7.05 3.15 -19.65
C THR A 213 -7.19 3.24 -18.13
N ALA A 214 -8.29 3.82 -17.67
CA ALA A 214 -8.66 3.87 -16.26
C ALA A 214 -10.16 3.61 -16.04
N ILE A 215 -10.51 3.16 -14.83
CA ILE A 215 -11.87 3.12 -14.31
C ILE A 215 -12.05 4.22 -13.27
N CYS A 216 -13.19 4.90 -13.26
CA CYS A 216 -13.57 5.84 -12.22
C CYS A 216 -14.32 5.08 -11.12
N LEU A 217 -13.76 5.04 -9.90
CA LEU A 217 -14.44 4.42 -8.76
C LEU A 217 -15.43 5.42 -8.14
N PRO A 218 -16.74 5.10 -8.09
CA PRO A 218 -17.78 5.99 -7.62
C PRO A 218 -17.76 6.14 -6.10
N GLU A 219 -18.35 7.23 -5.61
CA GLU A 219 -18.61 7.39 -4.16
C GLU A 219 -19.97 6.79 -3.75
N GLY A 220 -20.94 6.76 -4.65
CA GLY A 220 -22.27 6.24 -4.39
C GLY A 220 -22.40 4.73 -4.60
N GLU A 221 -23.14 4.05 -3.71
CA GLU A 221 -23.44 2.62 -3.78
C GLU A 221 -24.01 2.17 -5.13
N GLU A 222 -24.82 3.02 -5.78
CA GLU A 222 -25.43 2.68 -7.07
C GLU A 222 -24.40 2.43 -8.18
N GLY A 223 -23.27 3.15 -8.16
CA GLY A 223 -22.25 3.02 -9.18
C GLY A 223 -21.43 1.73 -9.06
N TRP A 224 -21.32 1.17 -7.85
CA TRP A 224 -20.56 -0.07 -7.62
C TRP A 224 -21.15 -1.27 -8.35
N LYS A 225 -22.46 -1.28 -8.61
CA LYS A 225 -23.12 -2.32 -9.42
C LYS A 225 -22.70 -2.29 -10.89
N GLU A 226 -22.28 -1.14 -11.40
CA GLU A 226 -21.81 -0.98 -12.78
C GLU A 226 -20.31 -1.23 -12.91
N ILE A 227 -19.55 -1.18 -11.81
CA ILE A 227 -18.12 -1.53 -11.80
C ILE A 227 -17.89 -2.96 -12.28
N GLU A 228 -18.70 -3.94 -11.85
CA GLU A 228 -18.58 -5.32 -12.33
C GLU A 228 -18.71 -5.41 -13.85
N LYS A 229 -19.65 -4.68 -14.46
CA LYS A 229 -19.83 -4.66 -15.91
C LYS A 229 -18.62 -4.05 -16.62
N ILE A 230 -18.04 -3.00 -16.05
CA ILE A 230 -16.82 -2.36 -16.56
C ILE A 230 -15.66 -3.35 -16.49
N LEU A 231 -15.50 -4.07 -15.38
CA LEU A 231 -14.46 -5.08 -15.19
C LEU A 231 -14.62 -6.25 -16.16
N ASP A 232 -15.84 -6.70 -16.41
CA ASP A 232 -16.14 -7.72 -17.43
C ASP A 232 -15.82 -7.24 -18.84
N HIS A 233 -16.13 -5.98 -19.15
CA HIS A 233 -15.79 -5.37 -20.43
C HIS A 233 -14.26 -5.25 -20.64
N LEU A 234 -13.52 -4.89 -19.59
CA LEU A 234 -12.07 -4.75 -19.65
C LEU A 234 -11.34 -6.10 -19.75
N GLY A 235 -11.89 -7.16 -19.14
CA GLY A 235 -11.24 -8.48 -19.11
C GLY A 235 -9.86 -8.41 -18.46
N ASP A 236 -8.84 -8.87 -19.17
CA ASP A 236 -7.43 -8.90 -18.71
C ASP A 236 -6.64 -7.65 -19.11
N LYS A 237 -7.28 -6.64 -19.73
CA LYS A 237 -6.58 -5.41 -20.12
C LYS A 237 -6.11 -4.68 -18.86
N PRO A 238 -4.85 -4.20 -18.80
CA PRO A 238 -4.36 -3.44 -17.66
C PRO A 238 -5.04 -2.07 -17.61
N PHE A 239 -5.41 -1.63 -16.40
CA PHE A 239 -6.05 -0.34 -16.16
C PHE A 239 -5.65 0.22 -14.81
N ARG A 240 -5.91 1.52 -14.62
CA ARG A 240 -5.83 2.22 -13.33
C ARG A 240 -7.21 2.32 -12.70
N ALA A 241 -7.34 2.12 -11.40
CA ALA A 241 -8.57 2.41 -10.68
C ALA A 241 -8.42 3.75 -9.95
N ILE A 242 -9.18 4.76 -10.40
CA ILE A 242 -9.05 6.13 -9.93
C ILE A 242 -10.32 6.53 -9.17
N PRO A 243 -10.23 6.80 -7.86
CA PRO A 243 -11.37 7.32 -7.10
C PRO A 243 -11.84 8.68 -7.63
N GLU A 244 -13.16 8.85 -7.73
CA GLU A 244 -13.81 10.08 -8.22
C GLU A 244 -13.25 11.34 -7.52
N ARG A 245 -12.95 11.24 -6.22
CA ARG A 245 -12.45 12.37 -5.43
C ARG A 245 -11.12 12.93 -5.89
N VAL A 246 -10.25 12.15 -6.54
CA VAL A 246 -8.94 12.60 -7.04
C VAL A 246 -8.77 12.49 -8.54
N LEU A 247 -9.86 12.31 -9.27
CA LEU A 247 -9.81 12.12 -10.71
C LEU A 247 -8.96 13.19 -11.42
N THR A 248 -9.01 14.45 -10.98
CA THR A 248 -8.23 15.56 -11.56
C THR A 248 -6.73 15.50 -11.31
N HIS A 249 -6.27 14.76 -10.30
CA HIS A 249 -4.86 14.63 -9.94
C HIS A 249 -4.22 13.38 -10.54
N GLU A 250 -5.03 12.35 -10.83
CA GLU A 250 -4.56 11.02 -11.19
C GLU A 250 -4.82 10.64 -12.66
N TRP A 251 -5.48 11.51 -13.43
CA TRP A 251 -5.82 11.24 -14.83
C TRP A 251 -4.67 11.49 -15.83
N ASP A 252 -3.47 11.83 -15.36
CA ASP A 252 -2.36 12.12 -16.26
C ASP A 252 -1.97 10.88 -17.07
N GLY A 253 -1.77 11.05 -18.37
CA GLY A 253 -1.58 9.95 -19.32
C GLY A 253 -2.79 9.00 -19.46
N VAL A 254 -3.97 9.33 -18.92
CA VAL A 254 -5.22 8.57 -19.19
C VAL A 254 -5.85 9.12 -20.46
N GLU A 255 -6.07 8.26 -21.44
CA GLU A 255 -6.78 8.59 -22.68
C GLU A 255 -8.25 8.16 -22.63
N ARG A 256 -8.53 7.03 -21.99
CA ARG A 256 -9.87 6.45 -21.87
C ARG A 256 -10.24 6.19 -20.42
N LEU A 257 -11.38 6.74 -20.01
CA LEU A 257 -11.94 6.58 -18.68
C LEU A 257 -13.31 5.90 -18.76
N TYR A 258 -13.43 4.75 -18.11
CA TYR A 258 -14.67 4.01 -17.95
C TYR A 258 -15.37 4.45 -16.66
N VAL A 259 -16.64 4.80 -16.74
CA VAL A 259 -17.38 5.43 -15.64
C VAL A 259 -18.75 4.79 -15.49
N PRO A 260 -19.19 4.46 -14.27
CA PRO A 260 -20.60 4.16 -14.00
C PRO A 260 -21.53 5.25 -14.54
N SER A 261 -22.63 4.88 -15.22
CA SER A 261 -23.69 5.81 -15.60
C SER A 261 -24.40 6.43 -14.39
N ARG A 262 -24.39 5.74 -13.25
CA ARG A 262 -25.01 6.16 -11.98
C ARG A 262 -24.00 6.20 -10.83
N GLY A 263 -24.37 6.85 -9.74
CA GLY A 263 -23.55 6.89 -8.51
C GLY A 263 -22.33 7.82 -8.56
N ILE A 264 -22.12 8.56 -9.66
CA ILE A 264 -21.13 9.64 -9.75
C ILE A 264 -21.72 10.91 -9.13
N SER A 265 -20.95 11.58 -8.28
CA SER A 265 -21.41 12.83 -7.65
C SER A 265 -21.47 13.99 -8.66
N PHE A 266 -22.17 15.07 -8.28
CA PHE A 266 -22.17 16.30 -9.06
C PHE A 266 -20.76 16.88 -9.26
N GLN A 267 -19.87 16.72 -8.26
CA GLN A 267 -18.49 17.14 -8.40
C GLN A 267 -17.73 16.24 -9.37
N GLY A 268 -17.95 14.93 -9.32
CA GLY A 268 -17.42 13.97 -10.28
C GLY A 268 -17.79 14.31 -11.71
N GLU A 269 -19.07 14.61 -11.96
CA GLU A 269 -19.55 15.06 -13.29
C GLU A 269 -18.81 16.31 -13.79
N ARG A 270 -18.51 17.26 -12.90
CA ARG A 270 -17.70 18.43 -13.26
C ARG A 270 -16.27 18.05 -13.61
N LYS A 271 -15.64 17.13 -12.87
CA LYS A 271 -14.29 16.63 -13.16
C LYS A 271 -14.28 15.92 -14.52
N LEU A 272 -15.25 15.05 -14.78
CA LEU A 272 -15.41 14.35 -16.06
C LEU A 272 -15.50 15.30 -17.26
N ARG A 273 -16.21 16.42 -17.15
CA ARG A 273 -16.22 17.46 -18.21
C ARG A 273 -14.84 18.07 -18.43
N GLY A 274 -14.07 18.27 -17.36
CA GLY A 274 -12.68 18.71 -17.44
C GLY A 274 -11.81 17.69 -18.19
N PHE A 275 -12.00 16.39 -17.94
CA PHE A 275 -11.27 15.32 -18.62
C PHE A 275 -11.53 15.35 -20.14
N LEU A 276 -12.81 15.44 -20.54
CA LEU A 276 -13.21 15.57 -21.95
C LEU A 276 -12.62 16.83 -22.59
N ALA A 277 -12.64 17.97 -21.87
CA ALA A 277 -12.08 19.22 -22.37
C ALA A 277 -10.55 19.15 -22.58
N ALA A 278 -9.86 18.29 -21.84
CA ALA A 278 -8.44 18.00 -22.01
C ALA A 278 -8.16 16.97 -23.14
N GLY A 279 -9.19 16.50 -23.85
CA GLY A 279 -9.07 15.55 -24.97
C GLY A 279 -9.23 14.07 -24.59
N GLY A 280 -9.55 13.77 -23.33
CA GLY A 280 -9.84 12.40 -22.90
C GLY A 280 -11.16 11.86 -23.45
N HIS A 281 -11.34 10.54 -23.43
CA HIS A 281 -12.55 9.85 -23.85
C HIS A 281 -13.26 9.17 -22.67
N ILE A 282 -14.57 9.36 -22.56
CA ILE A 282 -15.39 8.74 -21.50
C ILE A 282 -16.33 7.72 -22.09
N GLU A 283 -16.38 6.54 -21.47
CA GLU A 283 -17.33 5.48 -21.78
C GLU A 283 -18.18 5.16 -20.55
N ARG A 284 -19.51 5.14 -20.69
CA ARG A 284 -20.46 4.92 -19.58
C ARG A 284 -21.15 3.56 -19.66
N PHE A 285 -21.36 2.92 -18.51
CA PHE A 285 -21.90 1.55 -18.35
C PHE A 285 -23.15 1.49 -17.47
#